data_AF-A0A2E1P806-F1
#
_entry.id   AF-A0A2E1P806-F1
#
_cell.length_a   1.000
_cell.length_b   1.000
_cell.length_c   1.000
_cell.angle_alpha   90.00
_cell.angle_beta   90.00
_cell.angle_gamma   90.00
#
_symmetry.space_group_name_H-M   'P 1'
#
loop_
_entity.id
_entity.type
_entity.pdbx_description
1 polymer ?
#
loop_
_entity_poly.entity_id
_entity_poly.type
_entity_poly.pdbx_seq_one_letter_code
_entity_poly.pdbx_strand_id
1 'polypeptide(L)'
;MIQGFIKHLMRSITAYLNVAFTKQIHPIKMKNKNTLLTVIISSGLTVLLLWIFNNNSFPQQEVDPSPENIVELMGNQTSFGVKGNCGMCKKTIETAALSLDGVFSAEWSGKTKQISIVYDPQVVELLNIHKSIANSGYGTELVEYNMDNYDELPLCCQYDPSMIIKSN
;
A
#
# COMPACT_ATOMS: atom_id res chain seq x y z
N MET A 1 19.17 -12.73 -5.67
CA MET A 1 20.03 -11.92 -6.56
C MET A 1 20.07 -10.43 -6.17
N ILE A 2 18.99 -9.86 -5.62
CA ILE A 2 18.88 -8.42 -5.26
C ILE A 2 19.71 -8.01 -4.01
N GLN A 3 19.88 -8.91 -3.03
CA GLN A 3 20.65 -8.57 -1.81
C GLN A 3 22.16 -8.38 -2.02
N GLY A 4 22.72 -8.88 -3.13
CA GLY A 4 24.12 -8.66 -3.48
C GLY A 4 24.41 -7.24 -3.95
N PHE A 5 23.46 -6.62 -4.67
CA PHE A 5 23.59 -5.27 -5.20
C PHE A 5 23.55 -4.21 -4.09
N ILE A 6 22.68 -4.39 -3.09
CA ILE A 6 22.55 -3.48 -1.94
C ILE A 6 23.84 -3.47 -1.09
N LYS A 7 24.44 -4.65 -0.84
CA LYS A 7 25.74 -4.74 -0.13
C LYS A 7 26.88 -4.04 -0.89
N HIS A 8 26.85 -4.07 -2.22
CA HIS A 8 27.86 -3.41 -3.05
C HIS A 8 27.69 -1.89 -3.07
N LEU A 9 26.46 -1.39 -3.11
CA LEU A 9 26.13 0.03 -3.04
C LEU A 9 26.50 0.64 -1.67
N MET A 10 26.17 -0.06 -0.57
CA MET A 10 26.53 0.36 0.79
C MET A 10 28.05 0.43 0.98
N ARG A 11 28.82 -0.51 0.41
CA ARG A 11 30.30 -0.48 0.48
C ARG A 11 30.90 0.72 -0.25
N SER A 12 30.36 1.09 -1.42
CA SER A 12 30.83 2.28 -2.16
C SER A 12 30.51 3.60 -1.44
N ILE A 13 29.35 3.70 -0.80
CA ILE A 13 28.96 4.89 -0.02
C ILE A 13 29.86 5.04 1.22
N THR A 14 30.15 3.93 1.90
CA THR A 14 31.01 3.94 3.11
C THR A 14 32.45 4.35 2.77
N ALA A 15 32.97 3.97 1.60
CA ALA A 15 34.29 4.39 1.13
C ALA A 15 34.34 5.90 0.80
N TYR A 16 33.27 6.45 0.22
CA TYR A 16 33.19 7.89 -0.10
C TYR A 16 33.07 8.77 1.15
N LEU A 17 32.27 8.36 2.13
CA LEU A 17 32.11 9.09 3.39
C LEU A 17 33.41 9.15 4.20
N ASN A 18 34.20 8.07 4.24
CA ASN A 18 35.49 8.06 4.93
C ASN A 18 36.54 8.96 4.25
N VAL A 19 36.56 9.06 2.92
CA VAL A 19 37.51 9.93 2.19
C VAL A 19 37.13 11.41 2.31
N ALA A 20 35.83 11.73 2.35
CA ALA A 20 35.35 13.10 2.48
C ALA A 20 35.59 13.68 3.89
N PHE A 21 35.51 12.86 4.95
CA PHE A 21 35.62 13.34 6.33
C PHE A 21 37.08 13.57 6.78
N THR A 22 38.06 12.88 6.20
CA THR A 22 39.47 13.01 6.64
C THR A 22 40.23 14.19 6.04
N LYS A 23 39.72 14.85 5.00
CA LYS A 23 40.46 15.90 4.28
C LYS A 23 40.30 17.32 4.84
N GLN A 24 39.48 17.52 5.88
CA GLN A 24 39.14 18.87 6.35
C GLN A 24 39.41 19.10 7.84
N ILE A 25 40.48 18.49 8.37
CA ILE A 25 41.00 18.81 9.71
C ILE A 25 42.36 19.49 9.55
N HIS A 26 42.34 20.81 9.37
CA HIS A 26 43.56 21.61 9.56
C HIS A 26 43.90 21.65 11.06
N PRO A 27 45.18 21.49 11.47
CA PRO A 27 45.57 21.61 12.86
C PRO A 27 45.41 23.06 13.32
N ILE A 28 44.38 23.32 14.11
CA ILE A 28 44.17 24.62 14.75
C ILE A 28 45.26 24.79 15.81
N LYS A 29 46.32 25.55 15.50
CA LYS A 29 47.39 25.87 16.44
C LYS A 29 46.92 26.96 17.41
N MET A 30 46.16 26.58 18.45
CA MET A 30 45.67 27.51 19.47
C MET A 30 46.79 27.93 20.43
N LYS A 31 47.04 29.24 20.55
CA LYS A 31 48.16 29.83 21.30
C LYS A 31 47.93 30.03 22.81
N ASN A 32 46.77 29.64 23.35
CA ASN A 32 46.43 29.90 24.76
C ASN A 32 45.66 28.72 25.38
N LYS A 33 46.11 28.25 26.55
CA LYS A 33 45.53 27.12 27.28
C LYS A 33 44.06 27.37 27.69
N ASN A 34 43.68 28.63 27.91
CA ASN A 34 42.30 28.99 28.25
C ASN A 34 41.36 28.89 27.02
N THR A 35 41.86 29.15 25.81
CA THR A 35 41.10 29.03 24.56
C THR A 35 40.82 27.57 24.18
N LEU A 36 41.76 26.67 24.50
CA LEU A 36 41.53 25.22 24.36
C LEU A 36 40.43 24.74 25.30
N LEU A 37 40.44 25.20 26.55
CA LEU A 37 39.42 24.85 27.53
C LEU A 37 38.02 25.33 27.10
N THR A 38 37.89 26.55 26.57
CA THR A 38 36.61 27.09 26.12
C THR A 38 36.05 26.37 24.89
N VAL A 39 36.91 25.91 23.98
CA VAL A 39 36.50 25.14 22.79
C VAL A 39 36.06 23.72 23.16
N ILE A 40 36.69 23.09 24.16
CA ILE A 40 36.26 21.78 24.67
C ILE A 40 34.90 21.90 25.39
N ILE A 41 34.72 22.95 26.18
CA ILE A 41 33.45 23.20 26.88
C ILE A 41 32.32 23.55 25.89
N SER A 42 32.59 24.34 24.85
CA SER A 42 31.57 24.70 23.85
C SER A 42 31.19 23.53 22.94
N SER A 43 32.16 22.72 22.51
CA SER A 43 31.89 21.51 21.71
C SER A 43 31.19 20.41 22.51
N GLY A 44 31.49 20.28 23.80
CA GLY A 44 30.75 19.38 24.69
C GLY A 44 29.30 19.83 24.90
N LEU A 45 29.06 21.14 25.07
CA LEU A 45 27.72 21.70 25.24
C LEU A 45 26.87 21.54 23.97
N THR A 46 27.43 21.72 22.77
CA THR A 46 26.67 21.54 21.53
C THR A 46 26.29 20.07 21.28
N VAL A 47 27.18 19.11 21.60
CA VAL A 47 26.87 17.68 21.53
C VAL A 47 25.81 17.29 22.57
N LEU A 48 25.88 17.83 23.78
CA LEU A 48 24.88 17.61 24.83
C LEU A 48 23.52 18.21 24.47
N LEU A 49 23.49 19.43 23.91
CA LEU A 49 22.28 20.04 23.40
C LEU A 49 21.69 19.24 22.24
N LEU A 50 22.51 18.79 21.28
CA LEU A 50 22.05 17.90 20.20
C LEU A 50 21.50 16.57 20.74
N TRP A 51 22.07 16.01 21.81
CA TRP A 51 21.54 14.80 22.45
C TRP A 51 20.21 15.06 23.17
N ILE A 52 20.07 16.21 23.84
CA ILE A 52 18.82 16.66 24.48
C ILE A 52 17.74 16.92 23.42
N PHE A 53 18.07 17.57 22.30
CA PHE A 53 17.13 17.81 21.19
C PHE A 53 16.79 16.55 20.39
N ASN A 54 17.70 15.56 20.34
CA ASN A 54 17.48 14.26 19.70
C ASN A 54 16.63 13.28 20.56
N ASN A 55 16.31 13.65 21.81
CA ASN A 55 15.38 12.91 22.67
C ASN A 55 13.95 13.46 22.60
N ASN A 56 13.63 14.29 21.60
CA ASN A 56 12.25 14.36 21.17
C ASN A 56 11.92 13.00 20.58
N SER A 57 11.22 12.20 21.38
CA SER A 57 10.29 11.19 20.94
C SER A 57 9.60 11.75 19.69
N PHE A 58 10.04 11.33 18.51
CA PHE A 58 9.20 11.42 17.34
C PHE A 58 7.94 10.68 17.79
N PRO A 59 6.78 11.35 17.88
CA PRO A 59 5.57 10.58 18.11
C PRO A 59 5.57 9.55 17.00
N GLN A 60 5.75 8.28 17.37
CA GLN A 60 5.39 7.22 16.46
C GLN A 60 3.89 7.41 16.33
N GLN A 61 3.52 8.09 15.25
CA GLN A 61 2.18 8.01 14.74
C GLN A 61 2.06 6.53 14.41
N GLU A 62 1.44 5.78 15.33
CA GLU A 62 0.79 4.54 15.00
C GLU A 62 -0.27 4.94 13.97
N VAL A 63 0.15 5.05 12.71
CA VAL A 63 -0.74 5.29 11.58
C VAL A 63 -1.47 3.98 11.41
N ASP A 64 -2.58 3.85 12.13
CA ASP A 64 -3.65 2.94 11.74
C ASP A 64 -3.99 3.30 10.29
N PRO A 65 -3.74 2.40 9.31
CA PRO A 65 -3.93 2.74 7.91
C PRO A 65 -5.42 2.97 7.67
N SER A 66 -5.85 4.24 7.67
CA SER A 66 -7.17 4.58 7.16
C SER A 66 -7.22 4.15 5.68
N PRO A 67 -8.38 3.64 5.20
CA PRO A 67 -8.53 3.20 3.81
C PRO A 67 -8.14 4.27 2.78
N GLU A 68 -8.19 5.55 3.16
CA GLU A 68 -7.82 6.69 2.31
C GLU A 68 -6.32 6.67 1.94
N ASN A 69 -5.44 6.33 2.89
CA ASN A 69 -3.99 6.38 2.69
C ASN A 69 -3.45 5.22 1.83
N ILE A 70 -4.18 4.10 1.72
CA ILE A 70 -3.81 2.94 0.87
C ILE A 70 -4.03 3.27 -0.62
N VAL A 71 -5.07 4.06 -0.94
CA VAL A 71 -5.40 4.45 -2.32
C VAL A 71 -4.36 5.41 -2.89
N GLU A 72 -3.85 6.33 -2.08
CA GLU A 72 -3.06 7.48 -2.54
C GLU A 72 -1.69 7.10 -3.13
N LEU A 73 -1.12 5.95 -2.76
CA LEU A 73 0.23 5.55 -3.19
C LEU A 73 0.24 4.56 -4.36
N MET A 74 -0.78 3.70 -4.49
CA MET A 74 -0.76 2.58 -5.45
C MET A 74 -2.14 1.99 -5.78
N GLY A 75 -3.24 2.49 -5.19
CA GLY A 75 -4.58 1.97 -5.43
C GLY A 75 -5.29 2.67 -6.59
N ASN A 76 -5.99 1.90 -7.42
CA ASN A 76 -6.96 2.38 -8.40
C ASN A 76 -8.37 2.10 -7.89
N GLN A 77 -9.27 3.08 -8.02
CA GLN A 77 -10.68 2.94 -7.69
C GLN A 77 -11.52 2.87 -8.96
N THR A 78 -12.38 1.85 -9.06
CA THR A 78 -13.31 1.69 -10.18
C THR A 78 -14.66 1.15 -9.71
N SER A 79 -15.67 1.28 -10.55
CA SER A 79 -17.00 0.71 -10.34
C SER A 79 -17.55 0.13 -11.63
N PHE A 80 -18.16 -1.05 -11.54
CA PHE A 80 -18.75 -1.75 -12.68
C PHE A 80 -19.96 -2.60 -12.29
N GLY A 81 -20.76 -2.99 -13.29
CA GLY A 81 -21.98 -3.76 -13.10
C GLY A 81 -21.73 -5.24 -12.77
N VAL A 82 -22.47 -5.78 -11.80
CA VAL A 82 -22.50 -7.20 -11.44
C VAL A 82 -23.94 -7.63 -11.16
N LYS A 83 -24.40 -8.68 -11.85
CA LYS A 83 -25.74 -9.26 -11.71
C LYS A 83 -25.89 -9.89 -10.33
N GLY A 84 -27.09 -9.81 -9.74
CA GLY A 84 -27.38 -10.40 -8.43
C GLY A 84 -28.63 -9.83 -7.76
N ASN A 85 -29.16 -10.51 -6.75
CA ASN A 85 -30.49 -10.22 -6.20
C ASN A 85 -30.46 -9.44 -4.88
N CYS A 86 -29.73 -9.92 -3.88
CA CYS A 86 -29.90 -9.53 -2.47
C CYS A 86 -28.59 -9.47 -1.68
N GLY A 87 -28.69 -9.25 -0.35
CA GLY A 87 -27.53 -9.16 0.55
C GLY A 87 -26.71 -10.46 0.67
N MET A 88 -27.27 -11.63 0.37
CA MET A 88 -26.48 -12.86 0.30
C MET A 88 -25.58 -12.88 -0.93
N CYS A 89 -26.10 -12.44 -2.09
CA CYS A 89 -25.29 -12.23 -3.30
C CYS A 89 -24.14 -11.26 -3.04
N LYS A 90 -24.43 -10.15 -2.34
CA LYS A 90 -23.41 -9.15 -1.94
C LYS A 90 -22.18 -9.82 -1.34
N LYS A 91 -22.39 -10.65 -0.31
CA LYS A 91 -21.30 -11.32 0.41
C LYS A 91 -20.45 -12.18 -0.52
N THR A 92 -21.06 -13.01 -1.37
CA THR A 92 -20.32 -13.89 -2.28
C THR A 92 -19.54 -13.10 -3.33
N ILE A 93 -20.18 -12.10 -3.94
CA ILE A 93 -19.57 -11.22 -4.95
C ILE A 93 -18.35 -10.50 -4.37
N GLU A 94 -18.48 -9.89 -3.18
CA GLU A 94 -17.40 -9.18 -2.51
C GLU A 94 -16.26 -10.12 -2.11
N THR A 95 -16.60 -11.30 -1.58
CA THR A 95 -15.62 -12.31 -1.19
C THR A 95 -14.83 -12.80 -2.41
N ALA A 96 -15.48 -12.99 -3.56
CA ALA A 96 -14.81 -13.40 -4.79
C ALA A 96 -13.81 -12.35 -5.27
N ALA A 97 -14.16 -11.06 -5.21
CA ALA A 97 -13.24 -9.98 -5.55
C ALA A 97 -12.07 -9.91 -4.55
N LEU A 98 -12.35 -9.92 -3.24
CA LEU A 98 -11.35 -9.82 -2.17
C LEU A 98 -10.45 -11.06 -2.05
N SER A 99 -10.80 -12.17 -2.70
CA SER A 99 -9.95 -13.37 -2.72
C SER A 99 -8.70 -13.22 -3.58
N LEU A 100 -8.65 -12.19 -4.44
CA LEU A 100 -7.49 -11.91 -5.27
C LEU A 100 -6.50 -11.01 -4.53
N ASP A 101 -5.22 -11.41 -4.53
CA ASP A 101 -4.14 -10.56 -4.05
C ASP A 101 -4.14 -9.23 -4.82
N GLY A 102 -4.00 -8.13 -4.08
CA GLY A 102 -4.03 -6.78 -4.65
C GLY A 102 -5.41 -6.12 -4.70
N VAL A 103 -6.49 -6.80 -4.28
CA VAL A 103 -7.79 -6.15 -4.06
C VAL A 103 -7.90 -5.70 -2.60
N PHE A 104 -8.01 -4.39 -2.38
CA PHE A 104 -8.03 -3.79 -1.04
C PHE A 104 -9.45 -3.62 -0.49
N SER A 105 -10.42 -3.33 -1.36
CA SER A 105 -11.82 -3.21 -0.96
C SER A 105 -12.76 -3.62 -2.10
N ALA A 106 -13.92 -4.15 -1.70
CA ALA A 106 -15.00 -4.51 -2.61
C ALA A 106 -16.34 -4.26 -1.90
N GLU A 107 -17.16 -3.38 -2.47
CA GLU A 107 -18.48 -3.04 -1.92
C GLU A 107 -19.52 -3.09 -3.05
N TRP A 108 -20.39 -4.11 -3.04
CA TRP A 108 -21.48 -4.28 -3.99
C TRP A 108 -22.81 -3.79 -3.42
N SER A 109 -23.53 -3.05 -4.25
CA SER A 109 -24.85 -2.50 -3.91
C SER A 109 -25.94 -3.26 -4.64
N GLY A 110 -26.79 -3.95 -3.87
CA GLY A 110 -27.97 -4.63 -4.42
C GLY A 110 -29.02 -3.70 -5.03
N LYS A 111 -28.96 -2.39 -4.74
CA LYS A 111 -29.85 -1.38 -5.33
C LYS A 111 -29.39 -0.95 -6.71
N THR A 112 -28.09 -0.71 -6.88
CA THR A 112 -27.52 -0.21 -8.14
C THR A 112 -26.96 -1.32 -9.03
N LYS A 113 -26.81 -2.52 -8.48
CA LYS A 113 -26.16 -3.68 -9.12
C LYS A 113 -24.73 -3.37 -9.56
N GLN A 114 -24.05 -2.51 -8.81
CA GLN A 114 -22.67 -2.12 -9.06
C GLN A 114 -21.78 -2.51 -7.89
N ILE A 115 -20.56 -2.92 -8.21
CA ILE A 115 -19.48 -3.12 -7.26
C ILE A 115 -18.48 -1.99 -7.38
N SER A 116 -18.14 -1.37 -6.25
CA SER A 116 -17.01 -0.44 -6.14
C SER A 116 -15.80 -1.22 -5.66
N ILE A 117 -14.70 -1.16 -6.40
CA ILE A 117 -13.45 -1.86 -6.12
C ILE A 117 -12.32 -0.85 -5.94
N VAL A 118 -11.46 -1.10 -4.95
CA VAL A 118 -10.12 -0.50 -4.87
C VAL A 118 -9.09 -1.63 -4.99
N TYR A 119 -8.16 -1.51 -5.94
CA TYR A 119 -7.16 -2.54 -6.22
C TYR A 119 -5.83 -1.96 -6.70
N ASP A 120 -4.74 -2.70 -6.58
CA ASP A 120 -3.44 -2.36 -7.16
C ASP A 120 -3.33 -2.93 -8.60
N PRO A 121 -3.33 -2.08 -9.64
CA PRO A 121 -3.24 -2.53 -11.02
C PRO A 121 -1.87 -3.11 -11.40
N GLN A 122 -0.84 -2.95 -10.55
CA GLN A 122 0.46 -3.60 -10.73
C GLN A 122 0.46 -5.05 -10.23
N VAL A 123 -0.50 -5.42 -9.37
CA VAL A 123 -0.62 -6.77 -8.78
C VAL A 123 -1.72 -7.57 -9.47
N VAL A 124 -2.86 -6.94 -9.76
CA VAL A 124 -4.03 -7.62 -10.34
C VAL A 124 -4.66 -6.80 -11.46
N GLU A 125 -4.94 -7.45 -12.58
CA GLU A 125 -5.66 -6.84 -13.68
C GLU A 125 -7.17 -6.82 -13.41
N LEU A 126 -7.85 -5.73 -13.81
CA LEU A 126 -9.30 -5.60 -13.65
C LEU A 126 -10.07 -6.79 -14.24
N LEU A 127 -9.64 -7.30 -15.40
CA LEU A 127 -10.26 -8.46 -16.04
C LEU A 127 -10.19 -9.73 -15.17
N ASN A 128 -9.15 -9.90 -14.37
CA ASN A 128 -9.05 -11.03 -13.44
C ASN A 128 -10.05 -10.91 -12.30
N ILE A 129 -10.35 -9.68 -11.84
CA ILE A 129 -11.41 -9.41 -10.87
C ILE A 129 -12.77 -9.78 -11.46
N HIS A 130 -13.06 -9.37 -12.70
CA HIS A 130 -14.29 -9.78 -13.41
C HIS A 130 -14.42 -11.30 -13.52
N LYS A 131 -13.34 -12.00 -13.90
CA LYS A 131 -13.30 -13.46 -14.00
C LYS A 131 -13.52 -14.14 -12.65
N SER A 132 -12.92 -13.62 -11.58
CA SER A 132 -13.11 -14.18 -10.23
C SER A 132 -14.57 -14.11 -9.79
N ILE A 133 -15.22 -12.95 -9.99
CA ILE A 133 -16.63 -12.76 -9.69
C ILE A 133 -17.50 -13.68 -10.56
N ALA A 134 -17.24 -13.75 -11.88
CA ALA A 134 -17.92 -14.65 -12.79
C ALA A 134 -17.80 -16.12 -12.39
N ASN A 135 -16.61 -16.54 -11.97
CA ASN A 135 -16.36 -17.87 -11.46
C ASN A 135 -17.10 -18.14 -10.14
N SER A 136 -17.52 -17.14 -9.37
CA SER A 136 -18.40 -17.36 -8.22
C SER A 136 -19.88 -17.52 -8.57
N GLY A 137 -20.21 -17.58 -9.87
CA GLY A 137 -21.57 -17.70 -10.40
C GLY A 137 -22.27 -16.36 -10.65
N TYR A 138 -21.56 -15.23 -10.65
CA TYR A 138 -22.16 -13.90 -10.85
C TYR A 138 -21.58 -13.17 -12.06
N GLY A 139 -22.44 -12.90 -13.05
CA GLY A 139 -22.06 -12.26 -14.29
C GLY A 139 -21.73 -10.78 -14.06
N THR A 140 -20.69 -10.31 -14.74
CA THR A 140 -20.27 -8.91 -14.75
C THR A 140 -20.51 -8.30 -16.13
N GLU A 141 -20.29 -7.00 -16.28
CA GLU A 141 -20.43 -6.34 -17.59
C GLU A 141 -19.43 -6.83 -18.66
N LEU A 142 -18.29 -7.40 -18.26
CA LEU A 142 -17.24 -7.87 -19.18
C LEU A 142 -17.14 -9.39 -19.30
N VAL A 143 -17.59 -10.12 -18.28
CA VAL A 143 -17.44 -11.57 -18.19
C VAL A 143 -18.74 -12.18 -17.68
N GLU A 144 -19.33 -13.07 -18.48
CA GLU A 144 -20.51 -13.83 -18.09
C GLU A 144 -20.18 -14.88 -17.02
N TYR A 145 -21.17 -15.24 -16.22
CA TYR A 145 -21.02 -16.17 -15.10
C TYR A 145 -20.64 -17.58 -15.56
N ASN A 146 -19.93 -18.29 -14.68
CA ASN A 146 -19.74 -19.73 -14.85
C ASN A 146 -21.07 -20.46 -14.56
N MET A 147 -21.54 -21.24 -15.53
CA MET A 147 -22.83 -21.92 -15.47
C MET A 147 -22.88 -22.98 -14.36
N ASP A 148 -21.85 -23.81 -14.23
CA ASP A 148 -21.80 -24.87 -13.21
C ASP A 148 -21.90 -24.26 -11.80
N ASN A 149 -21.12 -23.22 -11.54
CA ASN A 149 -21.11 -22.56 -10.24
C ASN A 149 -22.39 -21.75 -9.98
N TYR A 150 -23.04 -21.24 -11.02
CA TYR A 150 -24.34 -20.59 -10.92
C TYR A 150 -25.45 -21.59 -10.55
N ASP A 151 -25.43 -22.78 -11.14
CA ASP A 151 -26.42 -23.84 -10.85
C ASP A 151 -26.28 -24.37 -9.42
N GLU A 152 -25.08 -24.31 -8.84
CA GLU A 152 -24.80 -24.64 -7.43
C GLU A 152 -25.21 -23.53 -6.44
N LEU A 153 -25.51 -22.32 -6.90
CA LEU A 153 -25.96 -21.25 -6.01
C LEU A 153 -27.29 -21.61 -5.33
N PRO A 154 -27.52 -21.13 -4.09
CA PRO A 154 -28.83 -21.22 -3.47
C PRO A 154 -29.92 -20.65 -4.40
N LEU A 155 -31.13 -21.21 -4.35
CA LEU A 155 -32.24 -20.79 -5.22
C LEU A 155 -32.54 -19.28 -5.18
N CYS A 156 -32.31 -18.61 -4.05
CA CYS A 156 -32.50 -17.15 -3.94
C CYS A 156 -31.40 -16.32 -4.62
N CYS A 157 -30.24 -16.93 -4.87
CA CYS A 157 -29.07 -16.33 -5.48
C CYS A 157 -29.01 -16.53 -6.99
N GLN A 158 -29.78 -17.48 -7.54
CA GLN A 158 -30.01 -17.64 -8.97
C GLN A 158 -30.84 -16.44 -9.49
N TYR A 159 -30.16 -15.48 -10.11
CA TYR A 159 -30.73 -14.24 -10.65
C TYR A 159 -31.11 -14.40 -12.11
N ASP A 160 -32.00 -13.56 -12.64
CA ASP A 160 -32.33 -13.58 -14.07
C ASP A 160 -31.07 -13.27 -14.92
N PRO A 161 -30.56 -14.20 -15.75
CA PRO A 161 -29.37 -13.97 -16.58
C PRO A 161 -29.51 -12.79 -17.55
N SER A 162 -30.76 -12.44 -17.91
CA SER A 162 -31.09 -11.31 -18.79
C SER A 162 -31.20 -9.97 -18.05
N MET A 163 -30.95 -9.94 -16.73
CA MET A 163 -30.94 -8.73 -15.93
C MET A 163 -30.01 -7.68 -16.53
N ILE A 164 -30.58 -6.50 -16.80
CA ILE A 164 -29.82 -5.35 -17.26
C ILE A 164 -29.07 -4.71 -16.09
N ILE A 165 -27.76 -4.61 -16.23
CA ILE A 165 -26.85 -3.89 -15.33
C ILE A 165 -26.31 -2.64 -16.03
N LYS A 166 -25.93 -1.63 -15.26
CA LYS A 166 -25.27 -0.44 -15.82
C LYS A 166 -23.79 -0.77 -16.05
N SER A 167 -23.33 -0.56 -17.28
CA SER A 167 -21.91 -0.62 -17.64
C SER A 167 -21.28 0.77 -17.56
N ASN A 168 -20.01 0.83 -17.16
CA ASN A 168 -19.26 2.08 -16.98
C ASN A 168 -18.20 2.30 -18.07
#